data_AF-A0A0N5BBC5-F1
#
_entry.id   AF-A0A0N5BBC5-F1
#
_cell.length_a   1.000
_cell.length_b   1.000
_cell.length_c   1.000
_cell.angle_alpha   90.00
_cell.angle_beta   90.00
_cell.angle_gamma   90.00
#
_symmetry.space_group_name_H-M   'P 1'
#
loop_
_entity.id
_entity.type
_entity.pdbx_description
1 polymer ?
#
loop_
_entity_poly.entity_id
_entity_poly.type
_entity_poly.pdbx_seq_one_letter_code
_entity_poly.pdbx_strand_id
1 'polypeptide(L)'
;MDEECDHVRLNTFQLLFIDSPNQKESLKVAGNLLLSTTKKMLQDTTKLPCIECLKCITSILLDFNNLKPIPVNIFKEEEWPKELGKVLERIVKTKNIEYNYIKLVFKIVPQLFYLSNDSWLQGNDKFLTLIVSLCEVRLRMVLGEYDKIEEKEIDDVCDVLEFVVREIENGNYMDSLATKLSLLIQKSISFLCEWIHEVYIEKLTINSKCEEKIYQTIVDFFSIGGAEMIETRTLKEAIEALQSISLRYLKEDISKGRSLVCILTNCPSLPDTTLKFLLEYYNTSPDDNYKSKALKDLSIILEEFKDRCDFYNISSLKELKRLSLEMNDIKIKEIIENM
;
A
#
# COMPACT_ATOMS: atom_id res chain seq x y z
N MET A 1 15.07 -20.70 40.92
CA MET A 1 15.44 -19.46 40.22
C MET A 1 14.39 -19.29 39.16
N ASP A 2 13.40 -18.45 39.43
CA ASP A 2 12.37 -18.13 38.45
C ASP A 2 13.06 -17.45 37.27
N GLU A 3 13.11 -18.13 36.13
CA GLU A 3 13.58 -17.52 34.89
C GLU A 3 12.65 -16.33 34.61
N GLU A 4 13.22 -15.13 34.71
CA GLU A 4 12.54 -13.88 34.37
C GLU A 4 11.91 -14.04 32.98
N CYS A 5 10.58 -13.87 32.89
CA CYS A 5 9.86 -14.12 31.65
C CYS A 5 10.40 -13.20 30.55
N ASP A 6 10.64 -13.72 29.34
CA ASP A 6 11.41 -12.99 28.30
C ASP A 6 10.80 -11.64 27.91
N HIS A 7 9.49 -11.41 28.14
CA HIS A 7 8.86 -10.09 27.94
C HIS A 7 9.41 -9.02 28.90
N VAL A 8 9.79 -9.38 30.14
CA VAL A 8 10.40 -8.45 31.10
C VAL A 8 11.75 -7.97 30.57
N ARG A 9 12.54 -8.88 30.00
CA ARG A 9 13.84 -8.55 29.40
C ARG A 9 13.69 -7.69 28.15
N LEU A 10 12.71 -7.99 27.28
CA LEU A 10 12.41 -7.19 26.09
C LEU A 10 11.95 -5.77 26.47
N ASN A 11 11.03 -5.65 27.43
CA ASN A 11 10.58 -4.34 27.93
C ASN A 11 11.71 -3.55 28.58
N THR A 12 12.56 -4.21 29.38
CA THR A 12 13.72 -3.56 30.01
C THR A 12 14.69 -3.05 28.95
N PHE A 13 14.96 -3.84 27.91
CA PHE A 13 15.76 -3.40 26.78
C PHE A 13 15.15 -2.18 26.09
N GLN A 14 13.85 -2.20 25.80
CA GLN A 14 13.18 -1.10 25.11
C GLN A 14 13.29 0.23 25.89
N LEU A 15 13.10 0.19 27.20
CA LEU A 15 13.26 1.37 28.06
C LEU A 15 14.68 1.94 28.02
N LEU A 16 15.69 1.08 27.88
CA LEU A 16 17.11 1.48 27.81
C LEU A 16 17.56 1.87 26.40
N PHE A 17 16.86 1.40 25.36
CA PHE A 17 17.21 1.63 23.96
C PHE A 17 17.02 3.08 23.53
N ILE A 18 16.02 3.77 24.10
CA ILE A 18 15.64 5.15 23.76
C ILE A 18 16.74 6.18 24.11
N ASP A 19 17.67 5.86 25.00
CA ASP A 19 18.70 6.78 25.54
C ASP A 19 20.16 6.44 25.15
N SER A 20 20.40 5.48 24.26
CA SER A 20 21.77 5.01 24.00
C SER A 20 22.54 5.86 22.98
N PRO A 21 23.69 6.46 23.36
CA PRO A 21 24.56 7.18 22.42
C PRO A 21 25.32 6.25 21.45
N ASN A 22 25.29 4.93 21.68
CA ASN A 22 26.02 3.94 20.86
C ASN A 22 25.06 2.98 20.12
N GLN A 23 24.44 3.49 19.06
CA GLN A 23 23.41 2.79 18.28
C GLN A 23 23.86 1.39 17.81
N LYS A 24 25.11 1.23 17.35
CA LYS A 24 25.61 -0.05 16.82
C LYS A 24 25.63 -1.17 17.88
N GLU A 25 26.04 -0.85 19.09
CA GLU A 25 26.09 -1.81 20.19
C GLU A 25 24.67 -2.17 20.66
N SER A 26 23.78 -1.17 20.70
CA SER A 26 22.37 -1.36 21.04
C SER A 26 21.66 -2.27 20.04
N LEU A 27 21.90 -2.10 18.73
CA LEU A 27 21.36 -2.99 17.69
C LEU A 27 21.84 -4.44 17.86
N LYS A 28 23.12 -4.65 18.22
CA LYS A 28 23.66 -6.00 18.46
C LYS A 28 23.01 -6.67 19.68
N VAL A 29 22.83 -5.93 20.77
CA VAL A 29 22.15 -6.42 21.98
C VAL A 29 20.70 -6.79 21.65
N ALA A 30 20.01 -5.92 20.90
CA ALA A 30 18.65 -6.16 20.47
C ALA A 30 18.53 -7.43 19.61
N GLY A 31 19.41 -7.59 18.61
CA GLY A 31 19.43 -8.77 17.75
C GLY A 31 19.60 -10.07 18.53
N ASN A 32 20.49 -10.10 19.52
CA ASN A 32 20.67 -11.26 20.41
C ASN A 32 19.43 -11.54 21.26
N LEU A 33 18.77 -10.49 21.78
CA LEU A 33 17.58 -10.62 22.59
C LEU A 33 16.40 -11.13 21.77
N LEU A 34 16.19 -10.58 20.57
CA LEU A 34 15.20 -11.05 19.60
C LEU A 34 15.46 -12.51 19.23
N LEU A 35 16.70 -12.87 18.89
CA LEU A 35 17.08 -14.25 18.53
C LEU A 35 16.80 -15.25 19.65
N SER A 36 17.22 -14.93 20.88
CA SER A 36 17.01 -15.83 22.02
C SER A 36 15.54 -16.00 22.36
N THR A 37 14.75 -14.91 22.28
CA THR A 37 13.31 -14.95 22.54
C THR A 37 12.59 -15.77 21.46
N THR A 38 12.86 -15.54 20.17
CA THR A 38 12.19 -16.27 19.09
C THR A 38 12.56 -17.75 19.11
N LYS A 39 13.82 -18.12 19.39
CA LYS A 39 14.23 -19.52 19.57
C LYS A 39 13.47 -20.21 20.70
N LYS A 40 13.27 -19.55 21.84
CA LYS A 40 12.46 -20.10 22.95
C LYS A 40 10.99 -20.29 22.56
N MET A 41 10.39 -19.33 21.85
CA MET A 41 9.01 -19.46 21.34
C MET A 41 8.82 -20.65 20.39
N LEU A 42 9.87 -21.01 19.64
CA LEU A 42 9.85 -22.15 18.72
C LEU A 42 10.05 -23.49 19.43
N GLN A 43 10.70 -23.51 20.60
CA GLN A 43 10.92 -24.74 21.38
C GLN A 43 9.63 -25.28 22.01
N ASP A 44 8.76 -24.40 22.54
CA ASP A 44 7.46 -24.81 23.06
C ASP A 44 6.41 -24.86 21.95
N THR A 45 6.29 -26.03 21.32
CA THR A 45 5.28 -26.28 20.27
C THR A 45 3.89 -26.57 20.82
N THR A 46 3.74 -26.78 22.13
CA THR A 46 2.48 -27.21 22.76
C THR A 46 1.52 -26.05 23.05
N LYS A 47 2.05 -24.82 23.16
CA LYS A 47 1.29 -23.61 23.45
C LYS A 47 1.55 -22.53 22.42
N LEU A 48 0.57 -21.66 22.18
CA LEU A 48 0.79 -20.48 21.34
C LEU A 48 1.95 -19.62 21.88
N PRO A 49 2.70 -18.93 21.01
CA PRO A 49 3.77 -18.02 21.44
C PRO A 49 3.24 -16.98 22.44
N CYS A 50 4.07 -16.58 23.41
CA CYS A 50 3.69 -15.58 24.40
C CYS A 50 3.30 -14.25 23.72
N ILE A 51 2.04 -13.83 23.89
CA ILE A 51 1.51 -12.64 23.24
C ILE A 51 2.20 -11.35 23.70
N GLU A 52 2.56 -11.26 24.99
CA GLU A 52 3.28 -10.10 25.52
C GLU A 52 4.67 -9.97 24.91
N CYS A 53 5.38 -11.09 24.71
CA CYS A 53 6.65 -11.06 24.00
C CYS A 53 6.48 -10.60 22.55
N LEU A 54 5.42 -11.01 21.84
CA LEU A 54 5.13 -10.52 20.48
C LEU A 54 4.84 -9.02 20.44
N LYS A 55 4.12 -8.48 21.45
CA LYS A 55 3.91 -7.03 21.60
C LYS A 55 5.23 -6.29 21.80
N CYS A 56 6.10 -6.80 22.67
CA CYS A 56 7.42 -6.21 22.91
C CYS A 56 8.29 -6.24 21.65
N ILE A 57 8.30 -7.38 20.94
CA ILE A 57 9.00 -7.50 19.64
C ILE A 57 8.47 -6.45 18.66
N THR A 58 7.14 -6.35 18.50
CA THR A 58 6.52 -5.37 17.62
C THR A 58 7.00 -3.95 17.94
N SER A 59 7.03 -3.59 19.22
CA SER A 59 7.48 -2.26 19.63
C SER A 59 8.96 -2.01 19.33
N ILE A 60 9.84 -2.98 19.59
CA ILE A 60 11.27 -2.89 19.26
C ILE A 60 11.48 -2.71 17.75
N LEU A 61 10.73 -3.45 16.92
CA LEU A 61 10.82 -3.33 15.46
C LEU A 61 10.38 -1.95 14.97
N LEU A 62 9.31 -1.39 15.55
CA LEU A 62 8.86 -0.03 15.26
C LEU A 62 9.91 1.01 15.67
N ASP A 63 10.55 0.82 16.82
CA ASP A 63 11.63 1.70 17.29
C ASP A 63 12.81 1.69 16.30
N PHE A 64 13.18 0.54 15.74
CA PHE A 64 14.18 0.48 14.67
C PHE A 64 13.76 1.29 13.44
N ASN A 65 12.51 1.18 13.00
CA ASN A 65 12.06 1.92 11.82
C ASN A 65 12.01 3.44 12.01
N ASN A 66 11.95 3.89 13.27
CA ASN A 66 12.00 5.31 13.61
C ASN A 66 13.41 5.87 13.77
N LEU A 67 14.44 5.02 13.89
CA LEU A 67 15.82 5.48 13.95
C LEU A 67 16.25 6.03 12.58
N LYS A 68 16.59 7.32 12.54
CA LYS A 68 17.14 7.98 11.35
C LYS A 68 18.59 8.42 11.61
N PRO A 69 19.53 8.13 10.70
CA PRO A 69 19.40 7.34 9.49
C PRO A 69 19.65 5.84 9.76
N ILE A 70 18.66 4.96 9.54
CA ILE A 70 18.89 3.52 9.38
C ILE A 70 18.89 3.15 7.89
N PRO A 71 19.89 2.40 7.40
CA PRO A 71 19.85 1.79 6.08
C PRO A 71 18.71 0.77 5.97
N VAL A 72 17.96 0.81 4.87
CA VAL A 72 17.05 -0.28 4.49
C VAL A 72 17.83 -1.60 4.44
N ASN A 73 17.22 -2.70 4.89
CA ASN A 73 17.83 -4.04 4.92
C ASN A 73 19.02 -4.22 5.89
N ILE A 74 19.09 -3.43 6.97
CA ILE A 74 20.17 -3.52 7.97
C ILE A 74 20.29 -4.91 8.62
N PHE A 75 19.20 -5.68 8.69
CA PHE A 75 19.17 -7.00 9.32
C PHE A 75 19.03 -8.15 8.33
N LYS A 76 19.39 -7.96 7.05
CA LYS A 76 19.29 -9.02 6.03
C LYS A 76 20.09 -10.28 6.37
N GLU A 77 21.28 -10.11 6.95
CA GLU A 77 22.19 -11.22 7.26
C GLU A 77 21.97 -11.82 8.67
N GLU A 78 21.15 -11.18 9.49
CA GLU A 78 20.89 -11.64 10.86
C GLU A 78 20.00 -12.90 10.88
N GLU A 79 20.14 -13.70 11.93
CA GLU A 79 19.38 -14.94 12.10
C GLU A 79 17.97 -14.69 12.69
N TRP A 80 17.84 -13.67 13.56
CA TRP A 80 16.59 -13.43 14.30
C TRP A 80 15.36 -13.16 13.41
N PRO A 81 15.44 -12.47 12.25
CA PRO A 81 14.27 -12.26 11.39
C PRO A 81 13.71 -13.57 10.87
N LYS A 82 14.60 -14.52 10.54
CA LYS A 82 14.25 -15.85 10.02
C LYS A 82 13.54 -16.68 11.10
N GLU A 83 14.05 -16.66 12.33
CA GLU A 83 13.39 -17.33 13.46
C GLU A 83 12.04 -16.69 13.80
N LEU A 84 11.93 -15.35 13.74
CA LEU A 84 10.64 -14.67 13.90
C LEU A 84 9.67 -15.08 12.79
N GLY A 85 10.13 -15.20 11.54
CA GLY A 85 9.34 -15.69 10.42
C GLY A 85 8.69 -17.04 10.68
N LYS A 86 9.43 -17.99 11.26
CA LYS A 86 8.90 -19.31 11.65
C LYS A 86 7.83 -19.21 12.76
N VAL A 87 8.01 -18.30 13.71
CA VAL A 87 7.00 -18.03 14.76
C VAL A 87 5.71 -17.51 14.14
N LEU A 88 5.80 -16.53 13.23
CA LEU A 88 4.64 -15.98 12.52
C LEU A 88 3.94 -17.05 11.67
N GLU A 89 4.71 -17.85 10.93
CA GLU A 89 4.17 -18.95 10.12
C GLU A 89 3.36 -19.94 10.97
N ARG A 90 3.89 -20.31 12.13
CA ARG A 90 3.21 -21.20 13.07
C ARG A 90 1.90 -20.58 13.58
N ILE A 91 1.90 -19.29 13.92
CA ILE A 91 0.70 -18.58 14.38
C ILE A 91 -0.37 -18.62 13.29
N VAL A 92 -0.02 -18.21 12.06
CA VAL A 92 -0.97 -18.10 10.95
C VAL A 92 -1.54 -19.45 10.52
N LYS A 93 -0.75 -20.54 10.63
CA LYS A 93 -1.22 -21.91 10.35
C LYS A 93 -2.10 -22.51 11.46
N THR A 94 -2.20 -21.86 12.62
CA THR A 94 -3.02 -22.38 13.72
C THR A 94 -4.50 -22.14 13.46
N LYS A 95 -5.30 -23.20 13.51
CA LYS A 95 -6.76 -23.11 13.34
C LYS A 95 -7.39 -22.35 14.50
N ASN A 96 -8.41 -21.54 14.21
CA ASN A 96 -9.17 -20.76 15.20
C ASN A 96 -8.28 -19.88 16.09
N ILE A 97 -7.21 -19.34 15.51
CA ILE A 97 -6.30 -18.41 16.20
C ILE A 97 -7.06 -17.13 16.60
N GLU A 98 -6.76 -16.63 17.79
CA GLU A 98 -7.38 -15.42 18.30
C GLU A 98 -7.00 -14.18 17.46
N TYR A 99 -7.94 -13.27 17.28
CA TYR A 99 -7.79 -12.06 16.47
C TYR A 99 -6.55 -11.23 16.84
N ASN A 100 -6.24 -11.12 18.14
CA ASN A 100 -5.10 -10.35 18.62
C ASN A 100 -3.75 -10.87 18.08
N TYR A 101 -3.60 -12.18 17.89
CA TYR A 101 -2.40 -12.75 17.28
C TYR A 101 -2.31 -12.38 15.80
N ILE A 102 -3.42 -12.43 15.07
CA ILE A 102 -3.44 -12.03 13.65
C ILE A 102 -3.09 -10.54 13.50
N LYS A 103 -3.65 -9.68 14.35
CA LYS A 103 -3.31 -8.25 14.38
C LYS A 103 -1.81 -8.03 14.60
N LEU A 104 -1.19 -8.78 15.52
CA LEU A 104 0.26 -8.71 15.75
C LEU A 104 1.08 -9.23 14.55
N VAL A 105 0.64 -10.29 13.88
CA VAL A 105 1.30 -10.78 12.66
C VAL A 105 1.33 -9.68 11.60
N PHE A 106 0.19 -9.05 11.32
CA PHE A 106 0.10 -7.97 10.32
C PHE A 106 0.85 -6.70 10.75
N LYS A 107 1.02 -6.45 12.05
CA LYS A 107 1.92 -5.40 12.53
C LYS A 107 3.40 -5.71 12.30
N ILE A 108 3.81 -6.97 12.46
CA ILE A 108 5.23 -7.38 12.40
C ILE A 108 5.71 -7.56 10.96
N VAL A 109 4.89 -8.16 10.08
CA VAL A 109 5.30 -8.52 8.71
C VAL A 109 5.83 -7.33 7.89
N PRO A 110 5.16 -6.17 7.83
CA PRO A 110 5.68 -4.98 7.15
C PRO A 110 7.04 -4.52 7.69
N GLN A 111 7.24 -4.62 9.01
CA GLN A 111 8.52 -4.24 9.63
C GLN A 111 9.63 -5.18 9.20
N LEU A 112 9.35 -6.49 9.12
CA LEU A 112 10.32 -7.48 8.60
C LEU A 112 10.67 -7.23 7.14
N PHE A 113 9.68 -6.88 6.31
CA PHE A 113 9.92 -6.49 4.93
C PHE A 113 10.80 -5.25 4.80
N TYR A 114 10.59 -4.23 5.63
CA TYR A 114 11.43 -3.04 5.65
C TYR A 114 12.86 -3.30 6.14
N LEU A 115 13.00 -4.10 7.20
CA LEU A 115 14.27 -4.31 7.92
C LEU A 115 15.17 -5.37 7.28
N SER A 116 14.60 -6.34 6.55
CA SER A 116 15.31 -7.53 6.04
C SER A 116 14.87 -7.95 4.63
N ASN A 117 14.07 -7.16 3.90
CA ASN A 117 13.41 -7.55 2.65
C ASN A 117 12.59 -8.83 2.82
N ASP A 118 12.53 -9.69 1.81
CA ASP A 118 11.93 -11.03 1.83
C ASP A 118 12.87 -12.11 2.39
N SER A 119 14.12 -11.79 2.74
CA SER A 119 15.13 -12.78 3.17
C SER A 119 14.75 -13.56 4.44
N TRP A 120 13.91 -12.97 5.29
CA TRP A 120 13.39 -13.61 6.49
C TRP A 120 12.43 -14.78 6.18
N LEU A 121 11.86 -14.83 4.97
CA LEU A 121 11.01 -15.94 4.52
C LEU A 121 11.81 -17.20 4.19
N GLN A 122 13.13 -17.09 3.98
CA GLN A 122 14.00 -18.23 3.61
C GLN A 122 13.51 -19.02 2.38
N GLY A 123 12.90 -18.34 1.40
CA GLY A 123 12.33 -19.00 0.22
C GLY A 123 11.02 -19.76 0.48
N ASN A 124 10.32 -19.46 1.58
CA ASN A 124 9.03 -20.08 1.90
C ASN A 124 7.87 -19.38 1.16
N ASP A 125 7.78 -19.63 -0.14
CA ASP A 125 6.77 -19.05 -1.03
C ASP A 125 5.32 -19.39 -0.61
N LYS A 126 5.13 -20.55 0.02
CA LYS A 126 3.83 -20.98 0.54
C LYS A 126 3.37 -20.07 1.67
N PHE A 127 4.29 -19.67 2.55
CA PHE A 127 3.96 -18.76 3.63
C PHE A 127 3.72 -17.34 3.11
N LEU A 128 4.54 -16.85 2.19
CA LEU A 128 4.30 -15.55 1.53
C LEU A 128 2.93 -15.52 0.86
N THR A 129 2.59 -16.55 0.07
CA THR A 129 1.26 -16.69 -0.54
C THR A 129 0.16 -16.59 0.51
N LEU A 130 0.33 -17.26 1.65
CA LEU A 130 -0.67 -17.28 2.72
C LEU A 130 -0.87 -15.88 3.32
N ILE A 131 0.22 -15.15 3.61
CA ILE A 131 0.16 -13.77 4.11
C ILE A 131 -0.58 -12.86 3.13
N VAL A 132 -0.22 -12.92 1.84
CA VAL A 132 -0.87 -12.09 0.81
C VAL A 132 -2.34 -12.47 0.65
N SER A 133 -2.69 -13.76 0.68
CA SER A 133 -4.10 -14.19 0.63
C SER A 133 -4.93 -13.70 1.81
N LEU A 134 -4.31 -13.52 2.98
CA LEU A 134 -4.99 -13.03 4.18
C LEU A 134 -5.18 -11.51 4.16
N CYS A 135 -4.47 -10.77 3.32
CA CYS A 135 -4.64 -9.31 3.20
C CYS A 135 -6.08 -8.96 2.81
N GLU A 136 -6.66 -9.64 1.81
CA GLU A 136 -8.07 -9.44 1.41
C GLU A 136 -9.02 -9.61 2.60
N VAL A 137 -8.85 -10.71 3.35
CA VAL A 137 -9.69 -11.01 4.52
C VAL A 137 -9.53 -9.94 5.59
N ARG A 138 -8.30 -9.48 5.85
CA ARG A 138 -8.06 -8.41 6.83
C ARG A 138 -8.66 -7.08 6.39
N LEU A 139 -8.51 -6.70 5.13
CA LEU A 139 -9.12 -5.48 4.60
C LEU A 139 -10.64 -5.52 4.80
N ARG A 140 -11.30 -6.64 4.45
CA ARG A 140 -12.75 -6.79 4.67
C ARG A 140 -13.15 -6.67 6.13
N MET A 141 -12.36 -7.23 7.05
CA MET A 141 -12.63 -7.14 8.48
C MET A 141 -12.44 -5.72 9.04
N VAL A 142 -11.39 -5.02 8.61
CA VAL A 142 -11.04 -3.68 9.11
C VAL A 142 -11.95 -2.61 8.51
N LEU A 143 -12.32 -2.76 7.23
CA LEU A 143 -13.13 -1.80 6.48
C LEU A 143 -14.65 -2.08 6.55
N GLY A 144 -15.06 -3.16 7.21
CA GLY A 144 -16.47 -3.55 7.30
C GLY A 144 -17.34 -2.63 8.17
N GLU A 145 -16.73 -1.90 9.12
CA GLU A 145 -17.42 -0.91 9.97
C GLU A 145 -16.76 0.46 9.82
N TYR A 146 -17.32 1.29 8.91
CA TYR A 146 -16.74 2.57 8.49
C TYR A 146 -16.41 3.54 9.64
N ASP A 147 -17.14 3.48 10.75
CA ASP A 147 -17.00 4.35 11.92
C ASP A 147 -15.94 3.88 12.93
N LYS A 148 -15.43 2.66 12.79
CA LYS A 148 -14.47 2.04 13.74
C LYS A 148 -13.14 1.66 13.11
N ILE A 149 -12.85 2.23 11.93
CA ILE A 149 -11.60 1.98 11.21
C ILE A 149 -10.40 2.43 12.05
N GLU A 150 -9.53 1.48 12.41
CA GLU A 150 -8.22 1.77 12.99
C GLU A 150 -7.21 2.02 11.87
N GLU A 151 -6.81 3.27 11.67
CA GLU A 151 -5.84 3.74 10.64
C GLU A 151 -4.63 2.81 10.52
N LYS A 152 -4.04 2.45 11.66
CA LYS A 152 -2.82 1.65 11.68
C LYS A 152 -3.02 0.24 11.13
N GLU A 153 -4.21 -0.35 11.30
CA GLU A 153 -4.48 -1.68 10.74
C GLU A 153 -4.60 -1.65 9.20
N ILE A 154 -5.04 -0.54 8.61
CA ILE A 154 -5.04 -0.37 7.16
C ILE A 154 -3.60 -0.24 6.67
N ASP A 155 -2.80 0.64 7.31
CA ASP A 155 -1.39 0.83 6.97
C ASP A 155 -0.65 -0.51 6.96
N ASP A 156 -0.79 -1.28 8.04
CA ASP A 156 -0.12 -2.56 8.22
C ASP A 156 -0.46 -3.55 7.08
N VAL A 157 -1.71 -3.59 6.61
CA VAL A 157 -2.11 -4.50 5.52
C VAL A 157 -1.69 -3.96 4.16
N CYS A 158 -1.86 -2.66 3.90
CA CYS A 158 -1.47 -2.05 2.64
C CYS A 158 0.05 -2.06 2.44
N ASP A 159 0.86 -1.90 3.50
CA ASP A 159 2.33 -1.99 3.44
C ASP A 159 2.79 -3.40 2.99
N VAL A 160 2.06 -4.46 3.36
CA VAL A 160 2.32 -5.82 2.85
C VAL A 160 2.07 -5.88 1.34
N LEU A 161 0.94 -5.36 0.88
CA LEU A 161 0.59 -5.38 -0.54
C LEU A 161 1.60 -4.56 -1.37
N GLU A 162 1.91 -3.35 -0.92
CA GLU A 162 2.85 -2.43 -1.56
C GLU A 162 4.25 -3.05 -1.68
N PHE A 163 4.74 -3.70 -0.61
CA PHE A 163 6.01 -4.40 -0.66
C PHE A 163 6.03 -5.48 -1.75
N VAL A 164 5.00 -6.33 -1.79
CA VAL A 164 4.95 -7.45 -2.74
C VAL A 164 4.79 -6.96 -4.17
N VAL A 165 3.98 -5.92 -4.40
CA VAL A 165 3.86 -5.24 -5.70
C VAL A 165 5.23 -4.77 -6.20
N ARG A 166 6.00 -4.10 -5.34
CA ARG A 166 7.35 -3.62 -5.69
C ARG A 166 8.32 -4.75 -6.00
N GLU A 167 8.29 -5.85 -5.25
CA GLU A 167 9.16 -7.00 -5.52
C GLU A 167 8.80 -7.72 -6.83
N ILE A 168 7.52 -7.74 -7.21
CA ILE A 168 7.07 -8.23 -8.53
C ILE A 168 7.59 -7.31 -9.63
N GLU A 169 7.43 -6.01 -9.50
CA GLU A 169 7.91 -5.01 -10.48
C GLU A 169 9.43 -5.08 -10.69
N ASN A 170 10.18 -5.27 -9.59
CA ASN A 170 11.64 -5.44 -9.63
C ASN A 170 12.10 -6.77 -10.25
N GLY A 171 11.19 -7.71 -10.53
CA GLY A 171 11.52 -9.02 -11.06
C GLY A 171 12.22 -9.93 -10.06
N ASN A 172 12.01 -9.72 -8.75
CA ASN A 172 12.67 -10.51 -7.69
C ASN A 172 12.04 -11.90 -7.49
N TYR A 173 10.84 -12.13 -8.02
CA TYR A 173 10.14 -13.41 -7.94
C TYR A 173 10.10 -14.14 -9.28
N MET A 174 10.16 -15.47 -9.22
CA MET A 174 9.92 -16.33 -10.37
C MET A 174 8.49 -16.10 -10.93
N ASP A 175 8.33 -16.13 -12.25
CA ASP A 175 7.06 -15.82 -12.94
C ASP A 175 5.84 -16.54 -12.37
N SER A 176 5.99 -17.81 -11.99
CA SER A 176 4.89 -18.62 -11.43
C SER A 176 4.42 -18.11 -10.07
N LEU A 177 5.35 -17.68 -9.21
CA LEU A 177 5.05 -17.07 -7.93
C LEU A 177 4.50 -15.66 -8.12
N ALA A 178 5.15 -14.84 -8.95
CA ALA A 178 4.72 -13.49 -9.27
C ALA A 178 3.26 -13.48 -9.78
N THR A 179 2.94 -14.32 -10.76
CA THR A 179 1.56 -14.47 -11.29
C THR A 179 0.56 -14.80 -10.17
N LYS A 180 0.91 -15.74 -9.29
CA LYS A 180 0.04 -16.15 -8.19
C LYS A 180 -0.17 -15.04 -7.17
N LEU A 181 0.89 -14.31 -6.82
CA LEU A 181 0.81 -13.17 -5.90
C LEU A 181 0.00 -12.03 -6.52
N SER A 182 0.21 -11.71 -7.80
CA SER A 182 -0.58 -10.70 -8.52
C SER A 182 -2.07 -11.01 -8.50
N LEU A 183 -2.47 -12.28 -8.70
CA LEU A 183 -3.88 -12.69 -8.61
C LEU A 183 -4.48 -12.55 -7.19
N LEU A 184 -3.66 -12.68 -6.14
CA LEU A 184 -4.13 -12.48 -4.76
C LEU A 184 -4.21 -11.00 -4.39
N ILE A 185 -3.23 -10.21 -4.84
CA ILE A 185 -3.24 -8.74 -4.70
C ILE A 185 -4.44 -8.17 -5.44
N GLN A 186 -4.69 -8.62 -6.67
CA GLN A 186 -5.83 -8.22 -7.49
C GLN A 186 -7.15 -8.33 -6.72
N LYS A 187 -7.38 -9.41 -5.97
CA LYS A 187 -8.61 -9.57 -5.16
C LYS A 187 -8.72 -8.51 -4.06
N SER A 188 -7.59 -8.20 -3.41
CA SER A 188 -7.52 -7.17 -2.38
C SER A 188 -7.81 -5.79 -2.98
N ILE A 189 -7.20 -5.47 -4.12
CA ILE A 189 -7.40 -4.20 -4.82
C ILE A 189 -8.82 -4.09 -5.39
N SER A 190 -9.39 -5.15 -5.97
CA SER A 190 -10.79 -5.16 -6.41
C SER A 190 -11.74 -4.82 -5.26
N PHE A 191 -11.52 -5.41 -4.08
CA PHE A 191 -12.30 -5.05 -2.90
C PHE A 191 -12.14 -3.57 -2.51
N LEU A 192 -10.91 -3.03 -2.52
CA LEU A 192 -10.68 -1.61 -2.23
C LEU A 192 -11.34 -0.68 -3.27
N CYS A 193 -11.34 -1.08 -4.54
CA CYS A 193 -12.03 -0.38 -5.63
C CYS A 193 -13.55 -0.33 -5.42
N GLU A 194 -14.17 -1.45 -5.07
CA GLU A 194 -15.60 -1.52 -4.71
C GLU A 194 -15.89 -0.65 -3.49
N TRP A 195 -15.07 -0.78 -2.45
CA TRP A 195 -15.23 -0.07 -1.18
C TRP A 195 -15.11 1.46 -1.34
N ILE A 196 -14.11 1.94 -2.08
CA ILE A 196 -13.93 3.40 -2.28
C ILE A 196 -15.07 3.99 -3.11
N HIS A 197 -15.61 3.21 -4.06
CA HIS A 197 -16.79 3.62 -4.81
C HIS A 197 -18.04 3.70 -3.93
N GLU A 198 -18.26 2.73 -3.03
CA GLU A 198 -19.36 2.75 -2.07
C GLU A 198 -19.29 3.98 -1.16
N VAL A 199 -18.11 4.27 -0.59
CA VAL A 199 -17.86 5.48 0.22
C VAL A 199 -18.22 6.75 -0.57
N TYR A 200 -17.84 6.81 -1.84
CA TYR A 200 -18.12 7.96 -2.71
C TYR A 200 -19.61 8.14 -2.99
N ILE A 201 -20.33 7.08 -3.39
CA ILE A 201 -21.75 7.14 -3.73
C ILE A 201 -22.61 7.47 -2.50
N GLU A 202 -22.33 6.81 -1.37
CA GLU A 202 -23.04 7.01 -0.11
C GLU A 202 -22.60 8.28 0.64
N LYS A 203 -21.56 8.96 0.15
CA LYS A 203 -20.96 10.17 0.74
C LYS A 203 -20.58 9.97 2.21
N LEU A 204 -20.03 8.80 2.51
CA LEU A 204 -19.61 8.46 3.86
C LEU A 204 -18.39 9.31 4.24
N THR A 205 -18.34 9.70 5.52
CA THR A 205 -17.18 10.40 6.06
C THR A 205 -16.20 9.37 6.61
N ILE A 206 -15.02 9.27 5.99
CA ILE A 206 -13.93 8.40 6.44
C ILE A 206 -12.74 9.22 6.93
N ASN A 207 -11.89 8.61 7.76
CA ASN A 207 -10.65 9.23 8.19
C ASN A 207 -9.75 9.51 6.96
N SER A 208 -9.26 10.75 6.84
CA SER A 208 -8.51 11.21 5.66
C SER A 208 -7.22 10.41 5.40
N LYS A 209 -6.54 9.96 6.45
CA LYS A 209 -5.32 9.15 6.30
C LYS A 209 -5.63 7.74 5.83
N CYS A 210 -6.77 7.17 6.26
CA CYS A 210 -7.23 5.88 5.75
C CYS A 210 -7.57 5.98 4.26
N GLU A 211 -8.30 7.04 3.87
CA GLU A 211 -8.59 7.35 2.47
C GLU A 211 -7.30 7.49 1.66
N GLU A 212 -6.32 8.24 2.19
CA GLU A 212 -5.02 8.43 1.56
C GLU A 212 -4.29 7.11 1.32
N LYS A 213 -4.17 6.26 2.34
CA LYS A 213 -3.45 4.99 2.20
C LYS A 213 -4.13 4.08 1.18
N ILE A 214 -5.47 4.01 1.18
CA ILE A 214 -6.24 3.22 0.20
C ILE A 214 -6.07 3.79 -1.21
N TYR A 215 -6.23 5.11 -1.38
CA TYR A 215 -6.02 5.79 -2.66
C TYR A 215 -4.63 5.48 -3.24
N GLN A 216 -3.58 5.63 -2.43
CA GLN A 216 -2.21 5.40 -2.87
C GLN A 216 -1.99 3.93 -3.22
N THR A 217 -2.50 3.00 -2.41
CA THR A 217 -2.39 1.55 -2.66
C THR A 217 -3.02 1.15 -4.01
N ILE A 218 -4.20 1.70 -4.34
CA ILE A 218 -4.86 1.43 -5.63
C ILE A 218 -4.04 2.03 -6.78
N VAL A 219 -3.62 3.30 -6.64
CA VAL A 219 -2.86 4.00 -7.67
C VAL A 219 -1.52 3.32 -7.95
N ASP A 220 -0.80 2.86 -6.94
CA ASP A 220 0.47 2.15 -7.10
C ASP A 220 0.28 0.84 -7.85
N PHE A 221 -0.75 0.06 -7.51
CA PHE A 221 -1.07 -1.16 -8.25
C PHE A 221 -1.42 -0.89 -9.71
N PHE A 222 -2.16 0.18 -9.99
CA PHE A 222 -2.49 0.57 -11.38
C PHE A 222 -1.28 1.13 -12.13
N SER A 223 -0.33 1.75 -11.43
CA SER A 223 0.89 2.30 -12.03
C SER A 223 1.76 1.23 -12.70
N ILE A 224 1.71 -0.01 -12.19
CA ILE A 224 2.43 -1.16 -12.75
C ILE A 224 1.58 -1.99 -13.74
N GLY A 225 0.46 -1.44 -14.24
CA GLY A 225 -0.43 -2.11 -15.19
C GLY A 225 -1.52 -3.00 -14.56
N GLY A 226 -1.64 -3.01 -13.22
CA GLY A 226 -2.63 -3.82 -12.51
C GLY A 226 -4.10 -3.51 -12.85
N ALA A 227 -4.37 -2.34 -13.45
CA ALA A 227 -5.70 -1.95 -13.91
C ALA A 227 -6.28 -2.92 -14.95
N GLU A 228 -5.44 -3.59 -15.75
CA GLU A 228 -5.86 -4.64 -16.71
C GLU A 228 -6.47 -5.87 -16.04
N MET A 229 -6.18 -6.08 -14.75
CA MET A 229 -6.66 -7.23 -14.00
C MET A 229 -8.00 -6.96 -13.27
N ILE A 230 -8.55 -5.75 -13.39
CA ILE A 230 -9.80 -5.36 -12.73
C ILE A 230 -10.96 -5.46 -13.72
N GLU A 231 -12.10 -5.96 -13.25
CA GLU A 231 -13.33 -6.03 -14.03
C GLU A 231 -13.75 -4.62 -14.48
N THR A 232 -14.13 -4.47 -15.75
CA THR A 232 -14.27 -3.16 -16.42
C THR A 232 -15.23 -2.22 -15.71
N ARG A 233 -16.36 -2.72 -15.20
CA ARG A 233 -17.32 -1.90 -14.47
C ARG A 233 -16.73 -1.41 -13.15
N THR A 234 -16.17 -2.33 -12.36
CA THR A 234 -15.49 -2.02 -11.09
C THR A 234 -14.36 -1.00 -11.27
N LEU A 235 -13.57 -1.15 -12.34
CA LEU A 235 -12.50 -0.20 -12.68
C LEU A 235 -13.05 1.20 -12.94
N LYS A 236 -14.09 1.33 -13.77
CA LYS A 236 -14.71 2.61 -14.09
C LYS A 236 -15.29 3.30 -12.86
N GLU A 237 -16.04 2.54 -12.06
CA GLU A 237 -16.67 2.99 -10.81
C GLU A 237 -15.61 3.47 -9.79
N ALA A 238 -14.51 2.73 -9.66
CA ALA A 238 -13.39 3.11 -8.80
C ALA A 238 -12.66 4.35 -9.30
N ILE A 239 -12.35 4.44 -10.61
CA ILE A 239 -11.69 5.63 -11.18
C ILE A 239 -12.54 6.87 -10.97
N GLU A 240 -13.86 6.80 -11.14
CA GLU A 240 -14.76 7.92 -10.87
C GLU A 240 -14.66 8.40 -9.41
N ALA A 241 -14.64 7.48 -8.44
CA ALA A 241 -14.45 7.82 -7.04
C ALA A 241 -13.05 8.43 -6.77
N LEU A 242 -12.00 7.85 -7.36
CA LEU A 242 -10.63 8.33 -7.24
C LEU A 242 -10.44 9.72 -7.86
N GLN A 243 -11.17 10.08 -8.92
CA GLN A 243 -11.14 11.44 -9.49
C GLN A 243 -11.57 12.48 -8.46
N SER A 244 -12.63 12.20 -7.69
CA SER A 244 -13.09 13.09 -6.62
C SER A 244 -12.03 13.27 -5.53
N ILE A 245 -11.37 12.19 -5.13
CA ILE A 245 -10.29 12.20 -4.13
C ILE A 245 -9.08 12.98 -4.65
N SER A 246 -8.65 12.69 -5.87
CA SER A 246 -7.54 13.36 -6.55
C SER A 246 -7.75 14.88 -6.62
N LEU A 247 -8.95 15.34 -6.99
CA LEU A 247 -9.29 16.77 -7.03
C LEU A 247 -9.21 17.46 -5.67
N ARG A 248 -9.52 16.75 -4.58
CA ARG A 248 -9.31 17.28 -3.21
C ARG A 248 -7.82 17.41 -2.93
N TYR A 249 -7.04 16.37 -3.22
CA TYR A 249 -5.60 16.41 -3.00
C TYR A 249 -4.89 17.46 -3.85
N LEU A 250 -5.34 17.78 -5.07
CA LEU A 250 -4.72 18.85 -5.85
C LEU A 250 -4.69 20.21 -5.14
N LYS A 251 -5.59 20.45 -4.18
CA LYS A 251 -5.63 21.68 -3.38
C LYS A 251 -4.68 21.66 -2.17
N GLU A 252 -4.26 20.48 -1.74
CA GLU A 252 -3.48 20.25 -0.51
C GLU A 252 -2.05 19.80 -0.83
N ASP A 253 -1.92 18.82 -1.73
CA ASP A 253 -0.69 18.22 -2.25
C ASP A 253 -0.88 17.86 -3.74
N ILE A 254 -0.35 18.72 -4.60
CA ILE A 254 -0.44 18.57 -6.06
C ILE A 254 0.21 17.27 -6.54
N SER A 255 1.29 16.84 -5.89
CA SER A 255 1.98 15.61 -6.32
C SER A 255 1.07 14.41 -6.11
N LYS A 256 0.42 14.33 -4.96
CA LYS A 256 -0.53 13.26 -4.61
C LYS A 256 -1.77 13.27 -5.50
N GLY A 257 -2.34 14.46 -5.74
CA GLY A 257 -3.46 14.60 -6.68
C GLY A 257 -3.09 14.16 -8.10
N ARG A 258 -1.89 14.52 -8.56
CA ARG A 258 -1.38 14.14 -9.88
C ARG A 258 -1.12 12.65 -10.04
N SER A 259 -0.94 11.88 -8.96
CA SER A 259 -0.67 10.43 -9.04
C SER A 259 -1.72 9.68 -9.87
N LEU A 260 -3.02 10.01 -9.71
CA LEU A 260 -4.08 9.44 -10.55
C LEU A 260 -3.91 9.80 -12.02
N VAL A 261 -3.56 11.04 -12.35
CA VAL A 261 -3.37 11.47 -13.75
C VAL A 261 -2.28 10.64 -14.42
N CYS A 262 -1.20 10.32 -13.70
CA CYS A 262 -0.06 9.58 -14.24
C CYS A 262 -0.36 8.13 -14.60
N ILE A 263 -1.43 7.55 -14.07
CA ILE A 263 -1.78 6.14 -14.29
C ILE A 263 -2.96 5.94 -15.25
N LEU A 264 -3.63 7.03 -15.68
CA LEU A 264 -4.83 6.92 -16.53
C LEU A 264 -4.53 6.22 -17.85
N THR A 265 -3.34 6.42 -18.43
CA THR A 265 -2.89 5.74 -19.66
C THR A 265 -2.75 4.23 -19.51
N ASN A 266 -2.57 3.74 -18.27
CA ASN A 266 -2.45 2.31 -17.99
C ASN A 266 -3.82 1.64 -17.78
N CYS A 267 -4.91 2.41 -17.81
CA CYS A 267 -6.25 1.90 -17.56
C CYS A 267 -6.90 1.40 -18.86
N PRO A 268 -7.30 0.11 -18.96
CA PRO A 268 -7.94 -0.40 -20.17
C PRO A 268 -9.32 0.22 -20.40
N SER A 269 -9.96 0.79 -19.38
CA SER A 269 -11.23 1.49 -19.48
C SER A 269 -11.34 2.63 -18.49
N LEU A 270 -12.01 3.69 -18.91
CA LEU A 270 -12.13 4.95 -18.18
C LEU A 270 -13.60 5.36 -18.13
N PRO A 271 -14.07 6.00 -17.04
CA PRO A 271 -15.41 6.59 -17.01
C PRO A 271 -15.48 7.82 -17.93
N ASP A 272 -16.69 8.15 -18.40
CA ASP A 272 -16.93 9.29 -19.30
C ASP A 272 -16.70 10.66 -18.63
N THR A 273 -16.56 10.67 -17.31
CA THR A 273 -16.16 11.80 -16.47
C THR A 273 -14.67 12.13 -16.57
N THR A 274 -13.84 11.26 -17.16
CA THR A 274 -12.38 11.40 -17.14
C THR A 274 -11.91 12.66 -17.84
N LEU A 275 -12.46 12.99 -19.01
CA LEU A 275 -12.09 14.25 -19.67
C LEU A 275 -12.44 15.47 -18.80
N LYS A 276 -13.61 15.46 -18.16
CA LYS A 276 -14.01 16.55 -17.24
C LYS A 276 -13.01 16.69 -16.09
N PHE A 277 -12.62 15.57 -15.47
CA PHE A 277 -11.59 15.55 -14.43
C PHE A 277 -10.25 16.15 -14.89
N LEU A 278 -9.76 15.79 -16.08
CA LEU A 278 -8.49 16.31 -16.60
C LEU A 278 -8.51 17.82 -16.83
N LEU A 279 -9.65 18.35 -17.29
CA LEU A 279 -9.86 19.79 -17.44
C LEU A 279 -9.88 20.50 -16.08
N GLU A 280 -10.50 19.90 -15.07
CA GLU A 280 -10.48 20.42 -13.69
C GLU A 280 -9.06 20.39 -13.08
N TYR A 281 -8.27 19.34 -13.35
CA TYR A 281 -6.86 19.26 -12.95
C TYR A 281 -6.03 20.40 -13.55
N TYR A 282 -6.17 20.67 -14.85
CA TYR A 282 -5.51 21.81 -15.50
C TYR A 282 -5.93 23.15 -14.86
N ASN A 283 -7.23 23.35 -14.64
CA ASN A 283 -7.76 24.60 -14.08
C ASN A 283 -7.35 24.82 -12.61
N THR A 284 -7.15 23.74 -11.86
CA THR A 284 -6.75 23.79 -10.44
C THR A 284 -5.24 23.96 -10.25
N SER A 285 -4.45 23.87 -11.32
CA SER A 285 -3.00 24.06 -11.27
C SER A 285 -2.66 25.52 -10.87
N PRO A 286 -1.90 25.73 -9.78
CA PRO A 286 -1.81 27.03 -9.11
C PRO A 286 -0.95 28.07 -9.83
N ASP A 287 -0.02 27.65 -10.67
CA ASP A 287 0.92 28.51 -11.39
C ASP A 287 1.24 27.98 -12.79
N ASP A 288 2.00 28.77 -13.55
CA ASP A 288 2.34 28.46 -14.94
C ASP A 288 3.23 27.21 -15.09
N ASN A 289 4.04 26.87 -14.08
CA ASN A 289 4.87 25.66 -14.11
C ASN A 289 3.99 24.42 -14.00
N TYR A 290 3.07 24.40 -13.04
CA TYR A 290 2.13 23.29 -12.88
C TYR A 290 1.14 23.22 -14.05
N LYS A 291 0.67 24.36 -14.57
CA LYS A 291 -0.17 24.39 -15.77
C LYS A 291 0.55 23.84 -17.00
N SER A 292 1.83 24.18 -17.20
CA SER A 292 2.64 23.61 -18.28
C SER A 292 2.78 22.09 -18.15
N LYS A 293 2.96 21.58 -16.93
CA LYS A 293 3.00 20.14 -16.66
C LYS A 293 1.64 19.48 -16.92
N ALA A 294 0.56 20.09 -16.47
CA ALA A 294 -0.80 19.61 -16.69
C ALA A 294 -1.16 19.59 -18.19
N LEU A 295 -0.73 20.57 -18.99
CA LEU A 295 -0.90 20.57 -20.44
C LEU A 295 -0.17 19.40 -21.10
N LYS A 296 1.06 19.10 -20.66
CA LYS A 296 1.81 17.93 -21.16
C LYS A 296 1.09 16.63 -20.83
N ASP A 297 0.66 16.47 -19.59
CA ASP A 297 -0.10 15.30 -19.14
C ASP A 297 -1.39 15.14 -19.96
N LEU A 298 -2.17 16.22 -20.10
CA LEU A 298 -3.40 16.26 -20.90
C LEU A 298 -3.14 15.87 -22.36
N SER A 299 -2.07 16.40 -22.96
CA SER A 299 -1.71 16.12 -24.36
C SER A 299 -1.36 14.65 -24.58
N ILE A 300 -0.66 14.02 -23.62
CA ILE A 300 -0.32 12.59 -23.68
C ILE A 300 -1.60 11.75 -23.59
N ILE A 301 -2.45 12.05 -22.62
CA ILE A 301 -3.67 11.28 -22.36
C ILE A 301 -4.68 11.43 -23.51
N LEU A 302 -4.85 12.64 -24.05
CA LEU A 302 -5.74 12.87 -25.19
C LEU A 302 -5.24 12.15 -26.44
N GLU A 303 -3.94 12.17 -26.72
CA GLU A 303 -3.39 11.46 -27.88
C GLU A 303 -3.63 9.96 -27.79
N GLU A 304 -3.42 9.37 -26.61
CA GLU A 304 -3.63 7.94 -26.36
C GLU A 304 -5.09 7.53 -26.50
N PHE A 305 -6.02 8.39 -26.08
CA PHE A 305 -7.42 8.02 -25.97
C PHE A 305 -8.34 8.64 -27.01
N LYS A 306 -7.91 9.57 -27.87
CA LYS A 306 -8.76 10.28 -28.85
C LYS A 306 -9.78 9.40 -29.61
N ASP A 307 -9.40 8.17 -29.96
CA ASP A 307 -10.22 7.23 -30.73
C ASP A 307 -11.23 6.44 -29.88
N ARG A 308 -11.25 6.63 -28.56
CA ARG A 308 -12.10 5.91 -27.62
C ARG A 308 -13.32 6.74 -27.22
N CYS A 309 -14.52 6.20 -27.44
CA CYS A 309 -15.75 6.88 -27.05
C CYS A 309 -16.13 6.72 -25.57
N ASP A 310 -15.38 5.95 -24.77
CA ASP A 310 -15.77 5.61 -23.40
C ASP A 310 -15.26 6.58 -22.32
N PHE A 311 -14.33 7.49 -22.62
CA PHE A 311 -13.69 8.37 -21.63
C PHE A 311 -14.16 9.85 -21.64
N TYR A 312 -15.09 10.21 -22.54
CA TYR A 312 -15.70 11.55 -22.58
C TYR A 312 -17.18 11.51 -22.95
N ASN A 313 -17.91 12.55 -22.53
CA ASN A 313 -19.25 12.85 -23.02
C ASN A 313 -19.28 14.14 -23.85
N ILE A 314 -20.44 14.42 -24.46
CA ILE A 314 -20.64 15.59 -25.34
C ILE A 314 -20.33 16.91 -24.59
N SER A 315 -20.64 16.98 -23.29
CA SER A 315 -20.42 18.19 -22.50
C SER A 315 -18.93 18.43 -22.26
N SER A 316 -18.19 17.41 -21.86
CA SER A 316 -16.74 17.53 -21.63
C SER A 316 -15.97 17.80 -22.92
N LEU A 317 -16.41 17.24 -24.06
CA LEU A 317 -15.79 17.52 -25.35
C LEU A 317 -16.01 18.97 -25.81
N LYS A 318 -17.22 19.52 -25.58
CA LYS A 318 -17.49 20.94 -25.84
C LYS A 318 -16.63 21.86 -24.97
N GLU A 319 -16.45 21.50 -23.71
CA GLU A 319 -15.61 22.27 -22.79
C GLU A 319 -14.14 22.21 -23.18
N LEU A 320 -13.63 21.05 -23.60
CA LEU A 320 -12.28 20.90 -24.15
C LEU A 320 -12.11 21.79 -25.41
N LYS A 321 -13.09 21.80 -26.32
CA LYS A 321 -13.10 22.67 -27.52
C LYS A 321 -13.09 24.16 -27.17
N ARG A 322 -13.76 24.55 -26.09
CA ARG A 322 -13.74 25.93 -25.58
C ARG A 322 -12.38 26.29 -24.97
N LEU A 323 -11.87 25.45 -24.08
CA LEU A 323 -10.62 25.67 -23.36
C LEU A 323 -9.39 25.64 -24.29
N SER A 324 -9.40 24.83 -25.35
CA SER A 324 -8.26 24.79 -26.30
C SER A 324 -8.02 26.11 -27.02
N LEU A 325 -9.07 26.93 -27.20
CA LEU A 325 -8.94 28.29 -27.73
C LEU A 325 -8.17 29.18 -26.76
N GLU A 326 -8.34 28.99 -25.45
CA GLU A 326 -7.69 29.74 -24.38
C GLU A 326 -6.27 29.24 -24.08
N MET A 327 -6.05 27.93 -24.12
CA MET A 327 -4.75 27.28 -23.84
C MET A 327 -3.68 27.64 -24.87
N ASN A 328 -4.10 28.01 -26.09
CA ASN A 328 -3.24 28.31 -27.24
C ASN A 328 -2.13 27.27 -27.52
N ASP A 329 -2.43 26.00 -27.25
CA ASP A 329 -1.52 24.87 -27.50
C ASP A 329 -1.87 24.24 -28.86
N ILE A 330 -0.90 24.22 -29.78
CA ILE A 330 -1.10 23.71 -31.15
C ILE A 330 -1.40 22.21 -31.14
N LYS A 331 -0.71 21.44 -30.28
CA LYS A 331 -0.86 19.98 -30.24
C LYS A 331 -2.24 19.60 -29.73
N ILE A 332 -2.73 20.25 -28.67
CA ILE A 332 -4.08 20.00 -28.15
C ILE A 332 -5.14 20.37 -29.20
N LYS A 333 -4.96 21.48 -29.94
CA LYS A 333 -5.88 21.87 -31.02
C LYS A 333 -5.94 20.81 -32.12
N GLU A 334 -4.79 20.32 -32.57
CA GLU A 334 -4.72 19.25 -33.58
C GLU A 334 -5.40 17.96 -33.11
N ILE A 335 -5.21 17.55 -31.85
CA ILE A 335 -5.87 16.35 -31.31
C ILE A 335 -7.39 16.53 -31.31
N ILE A 336 -7.87 17.69 -30.87
CA ILE A 336 -9.31 18.01 -30.78
C ILE A 336 -10.00 18.06 -32.14
N GLU A 337 -9.30 18.51 -33.18
CA GLU A 337 -9.85 18.50 -34.55
C GLU A 337 -10.07 17.08 -35.07
N ASN A 338 -9.32 16.11 -34.54
CA ASN A 338 -9.41 14.69 -34.88
C ASN A 338 -10.33 13.90 -33.91
N MET A 339 -10.93 14.55 -32.91
CA MET A 339 -11.93 14.01 -31.96
C MET A 339 -13.35 14.54 -32.26
#